data_AF-A0A821DZH9-F1
#
_entry.id   AF-A0A821DZH9-F1
#
_cell.length_a   1.000
_cell.length_b   1.000
_cell.length_c   1.000
_cell.angle_alpha   90.00
_cell.angle_beta   90.00
_cell.angle_gamma   90.00
#
_symmetry.space_group_name_H-M   'P 1'
#
loop_
_entity.id
_entity.type
_entity.pdbx_description
1 polymer ?
#
loop_
_entity_poly.entity_id
_entity_poly.type
_entity_poly.pdbx_seq_one_letter_code
_entity_poly.pdbx_strand_id
1 'polypeptide(L)' 'AVNSKFLAVVTETSGGGSFLVVLLSEVGRIDASHPRITGHRGPVVDLKFNPFNENEIASCSDDGTVKIWHLPNDGL' A
#
# COMPACT_ATOMS: atom_id res chain seq x y z
N ALA A 1 0.81 3.98 6.60
CA ALA A 1 -0.18 3.38 7.51
C ALA A 1 0.36 2.08 8.07
N VAL A 2 -0.11 1.61 9.22
CA VAL A 2 0.34 0.34 9.82
C VAL A 2 -0.83 -0.34 10.54
N ASN A 3 -0.86 -1.67 10.52
CA ASN A 3 -1.73 -2.49 11.38
C ASN A 3 -0.88 -3.60 12.05
N SER A 4 -1.49 -4.62 12.65
CA SER A 4 -0.78 -5.72 13.32
C SER A 4 -0.01 -6.66 12.39
N LYS A 5 -0.23 -6.61 11.07
CA LYS A 5 0.37 -7.52 10.08
C LYS A 5 1.23 -6.83 9.03
N PHE A 6 0.86 -5.62 8.63
CA PHE A 6 1.45 -4.91 7.50
C PHE A 6 1.89 -3.50 7.83
N LEU A 7 2.96 -3.05 7.18
CA LEU A 7 3.36 -1.66 7.04
C LEU A 7 3.12 -1.21 5.60
N ALA A 8 2.40 -0.10 5.42
CA ALA A 8 2.15 0.50 4.11
C ALA A 8 2.80 1.89 4.00
N VAL A 9 3.55 2.11 2.92
CA VAL A 9 4.33 3.33 2.68
C VAL A 9 3.97 3.90 1.32
N VAL A 10 3.52 5.15 1.28
CA VAL A 10 3.31 5.88 0.02
C VAL A 10 4.64 6.07 -0.66
N THR A 11 4.71 5.78 -1.96
CA THR A 11 5.92 5.99 -2.76
C THR A 11 5.63 6.93 -3.90
N GLU A 12 6.41 8.01 -4.02
CA GLU A 12 6.28 8.93 -5.14
C GLU A 12 6.86 8.30 -6.41
N THR A 13 6.05 8.28 -7.48
CA THR A 13 6.44 7.81 -8.79
C THR A 13 6.01 8.82 -9.85
N SER A 14 6.87 9.10 -10.83
CA SER A 14 6.70 10.17 -11.81
C SER A 14 5.58 9.96 -12.85
N GLY A 15 4.89 8.81 -12.83
CA GLY A 15 3.88 8.43 -13.84
C GLY A 15 2.54 7.93 -13.28
N GLY A 16 2.28 8.13 -11.98
CA GLY A 16 1.07 7.66 -11.30
C GLY A 16 1.32 7.46 -9.80
N GLY A 17 0.27 7.27 -9.02
CA GLY A 17 0.38 7.04 -7.58
C GLY A 17 0.57 5.56 -7.26
N SER A 18 1.58 5.26 -6.46
CA SER A 18 1.83 3.91 -5.98
C SER A 18 2.17 3.89 -4.50
N PHE A 19 2.04 2.73 -3.89
CA PHE A 19 2.47 2.52 -2.52
C PHE A 19 2.98 1.09 -2.34
N LEU A 20 3.80 0.93 -1.32
CA LEU A 20 4.39 -0.33 -0.90
C LEU A 20 3.59 -0.89 0.27
N VAL A 21 3.47 -2.22 0.32
CA VAL A 21 3.00 -2.94 1.50
C VAL A 21 3.99 -4.06 1.81
N VAL A 22 4.44 -4.13 3.06
CA VAL A 22 5.36 -5.17 3.55
C VAL A 22 4.81 -5.81 4.81
N LEU A 23 5.15 -7.08 5.04
CA LEU A 23 4.82 -7.77 6.28
C LEU A 23 5.68 -7.21 7.43
N LEU A 24 5.08 -7.03 8.60
CA LEU A 24 5.81 -6.62 9.80
C LEU A 24 6.81 -7.68 10.29
N SER A 25 6.63 -8.94 9.89
CA SER A 25 7.56 -10.03 10.19
C SER A 25 8.83 -9.99 9.32
N GLU A 26 8.79 -9.32 8.17
CA GLU A 26 9.94 -9.20 7.27
C GLU A 26 10.85 -8.06 7.74
N VAL A 27 12.09 -8.38 8.07
CA VAL A 27 13.08 -7.42 8.59
C VAL A 27 14.28 -7.30 7.67
N GLY A 28 14.85 -6.10 7.63
CA GLY A 28 16.03 -5.81 6.82
C GLY A 28 15.74 -4.87 5.65
N ARG A 29 16.66 -4.83 4.69
CA ARG A 29 16.54 -3.98 3.51
C ARG A 29 15.57 -4.61 2.52
N ILE A 30 14.54 -3.87 2.15
CA ILE A 30 13.59 -4.26 1.11
C ILE A 30 14.29 -4.18 -0.25
N ASP A 31 14.17 -5.23 -1.05
CA ASP A 31 14.75 -5.27 -2.39
C ASP A 31 14.11 -4.23 -3.31
N ALA A 32 14.88 -3.68 -4.25
CA ALA A 32 14.36 -2.67 -5.17
C ALA A 32 13.25 -3.21 -6.10
N SER A 33 13.21 -4.53 -6.31
CA SER A 33 12.19 -5.22 -7.11
C SER A 33 10.93 -5.60 -6.35
N HIS A 34 10.82 -5.26 -5.05
CA HIS A 34 9.62 -5.57 -4.26
C HIS A 34 8.36 -4.98 -4.93
N PRO A 35 7.29 -5.77 -5.08
CA PRO A 35 6.10 -5.36 -5.80
C PRO A 35 5.43 -4.14 -5.15
N ARG A 36 4.88 -3.28 -6.00
CA ARG A 36 4.14 -2.09 -5.57
C ARG A 36 2.68 -2.22 -5.97
N ILE A 37 1.81 -1.68 -5.15
CA ILE A 37 0.41 -1.52 -5.52
C ILE A 37 0.31 -0.28 -6.40
N THR A 38 -0.10 -0.50 -7.65
CA THR A 38 -0.25 0.53 -8.67
C THR A 38 -1.68 0.54 -9.19
N GLY A 39 -2.22 1.72 -9.48
CA GLY A 39 -3.54 1.83 -10.12
C GLY A 39 -4.15 3.22 -10.05
N HIS A 40 -3.59 4.12 -9.24
CA HIS A 40 -3.93 5.53 -9.27
C HIS A 40 -3.22 6.26 -10.41
N ARG A 41 -3.91 7.21 -11.03
CA ARG A 41 -3.38 8.06 -12.12
C ARG A 41 -2.66 9.30 -11.59
N GLY A 42 -2.82 9.61 -10.31
CA GLY A 42 -2.16 10.72 -9.62
C GLY A 42 -1.54 10.26 -8.30
N PRO A 43 -0.79 11.13 -7.60
CA PRO A 43 -0.18 10.81 -6.31
C PRO A 43 -1.18 10.21 -5.31
N VAL A 44 -0.74 9.21 -4.55
CA VAL A 44 -1.52 8.70 -3.40
C VAL A 44 -1.28 9.65 -2.24
N VAL A 45 -2.35 10.15 -1.62
CA VAL A 45 -2.26 11.18 -0.58
C VAL A 45 -2.50 10.63 0.83
N ASP A 46 -3.27 9.55 0.96
CA ASP A 46 -3.44 8.86 2.25
C ASP A 46 -3.70 7.36 2.04
N LEU A 47 -3.39 6.60 3.10
CA LEU A 47 -3.59 5.16 3.21
C LEU A 47 -4.21 4.84 4.56
N LYS A 48 -5.22 3.98 4.59
CA LYS A 48 -5.84 3.48 5.84
C LYS A 48 -6.18 2.00 5.73
N PHE A 49 -5.73 1.23 6.72
CA PHE A 49 -6.15 -0.16 6.86
C PHE A 49 -7.57 -0.25 7.42
N ASN A 50 -8.30 -1.29 7.02
CA ASN A 50 -9.58 -1.62 7.63
C ASN A 50 -9.35 -2.08 9.09
N PRO A 51 -10.05 -1.50 10.09
CA PRO A 51 -9.89 -1.88 11.49
C PRO A 51 -10.45 -3.27 11.84
N PHE A 52 -11.24 -3.88 10.96
CA PHE A 52 -11.87 -5.19 11.15
C PHE A 52 -11.31 -6.28 10.24
N ASN A 53 -10.55 -5.92 9.19
CA ASN A 53 -9.92 -6.86 8.25
C ASN A 53 -8.48 -6.44 7.99
N GLU A 54 -7.53 -7.19 8.54
CA GLU A 54 -6.09 -6.89 8.43
C GLU A 54 -5.56 -6.95 7.00
N ASN A 55 -6.24 -7.69 6.13
CA ASN A 55 -5.89 -7.92 4.73
C ASN A 55 -6.60 -6.94 3.78
N GLU A 56 -7.11 -5.82 4.28
CA GLU A 56 -7.78 -4.81 3.46
C GLU A 56 -7.25 -3.40 3.76
N ILE A 57 -6.97 -2.65 2.69
CA ILE A 57 -6.47 -1.28 2.77
C ILE A 57 -7.18 -0.38 1.75
N ALA A 58 -7.48 0.84 2.16
CA ALA A 58 -7.98 1.91 1.31
C ALA A 58 -6.85 2.89 0.97
N SER A 59 -6.82 3.33 -0.29
CA SER A 59 -5.96 4.42 -0.76
C SER A 59 -6.79 5.54 -1.40
N CYS A 60 -6.42 6.79 -1.15
CA CYS A 60 -6.98 7.94 -1.86
C CYS A 60 -5.89 8.70 -2.63
N SER A 61 -6.29 9.35 -3.70
CA SER A 61 -5.37 10.03 -4.62
C SER A 61 -5.94 11.35 -5.12
N ASP A 62 -5.03 12.24 -5.54
CA ASP A 62 -5.34 13.47 -6.26
C ASP A 62 -5.99 13.21 -7.64
N ASP A 63 -6.04 11.97 -8.11
CA ASP A 63 -6.84 11.60 -9.29
C ASP A 63 -8.36 11.61 -9.04
N GLY A 64 -8.79 11.97 -7.83
CA GLY A 64 -10.19 12.06 -7.44
C GLY A 64 -10.83 10.71 -7.12
N THR A 65 -10.05 9.64 -7.00
CA THR A 65 -10.55 8.30 -6.71
C THR A 65 -10.07 7.76 -5.36
N VAL A 66 -10.89 6.89 -4.79
CA VAL A 66 -10.55 6.02 -3.66
C VAL A 66 -10.61 4.58 -4.15
N LYS A 67 -9.62 3.77 -3.77
CA LYS A 67 -9.55 2.35 -4.14
C LYS A 67 -9.41 1.49 -2.89
N ILE A 68 -10.07 0.34 -2.92
CA ILE A 68 -9.97 -0.69 -1.88
C ILE A 68 -9.16 -1.84 -2.45
N TRP A 69 -8.21 -2.33 -1.66
CA TRP A 69 -7.28 -3.38 -2.04
C TRP A 69 -7.36 -4.52 -1.04
N HIS A 70 -7.37 -5.75 -1.56
CA HIS A 70 -7.25 -6.97 -0.77
C HIS A 70 -5.81 -7.49 -0.87
N LEU A 71 -5.17 -7.66 0.27
CA LEU A 71 -3.79 -8.10 0.40
C LEU A 71 -3.76 -9.63 0.58
N PRO A 72 -2.85 -10.36 -0.08
CA PRO A 72 -2.69 -11.78 0.18
C PRO A 72 -2.21 -12.04 1.61
N ASN A 73 -2.50 -13.23 2.14
CA ASN A 73 -2.15 -13.57 3.51
C ASN A 73 -0.64 -13.61 3.77
N ASP A 74 0.13 -13.98 2.76
CA ASP A 74 1.57 -14.24 2.85
C ASP A 74 2.42 -13.07 2.31
N GLY A 75 1.82 -11.89 2.13
CA GLY A 75 2.50 -10.73 1.55
C GLY A 75 2.24 -10.55 0.05
N LEU A 76 2.89 -9.56 -0.56
CA LEU A 76 2.81 -9.24 -1.99
C LEU A 76 3.95 -9.88 -2.77
#